data_AF-A0A812V9V0-F1
#
_entry.id   AF-A0A812V9V0-F1
#
_cell.length_a   1.000
_cell.length_b   1.000
_cell.length_c   1.000
_cell.angle_alpha   90.00
_cell.angle_beta   90.00
_cell.angle_gamma   90.00
#
_symmetry.space_group_name_H-M   'P 1'
#
loop_
_entity.id
_entity.type
_entity.pdbx_description
1 polymer ?
#
loop_
_entity_poly.entity_id
_entity_poly.type
_entity_poly.pdbx_seq_one_letter_code
_entity_poly.pdbx_strand_id
1 'polypeptide(L)'
;MATAWLQKRLAALESFQEGEDVLEPTLKSPKREDPYSGYEVADTLRQFVSKGLLTDIDLSGTTPEEEIGDVGVANLTAVLLGKVANLTRLSLRRVGLGAAGFREVGRLLRQCPTLEVLDLSYNTAGVDGLRGNFCEALDDARCLKVLELRGCGLRDEGLEPLCDVLERFDEALRPVVSVQQLSLSTNHLTAAAARRMARMLATNLKLEELDISDNELREEGGEHLAGGLNANKGRLQRLNISHNLLRVDGARPLLERFMTTDSSLRMQIRRLPGTKHGFVLDGMVVTGLEFMGWVEQHNNRNRSEAVFAGDRIVEVSGKTTPEDMLLELTVGEVLDVTLLRDGVCMKHLDICYNLLGKKGTQELHTLAGITRKGNMIGNQLRFDGGTRITLLNAY
;
A
#
# COMPACT_ATOMS: atom_id res chain seq x y z
N MET A 1 -33.34 -4.54 -19.29
CA MET A 1 -33.92 -3.79 -18.16
C MET A 1 -32.90 -2.96 -17.36
N ALA A 2 -31.60 -2.95 -17.75
CA ALA A 2 -30.58 -1.98 -17.31
C ALA A 2 -31.02 -0.50 -17.39
N THR A 3 -31.86 -0.21 -18.38
CA THR A 3 -32.34 1.11 -18.75
C THR A 3 -33.19 1.81 -17.67
N ALA A 4 -33.95 1.10 -16.83
CA ALA A 4 -34.86 1.75 -15.88
C ALA A 4 -34.14 2.35 -14.65
N TRP A 5 -33.15 1.64 -14.12
CA TRP A 5 -32.32 2.14 -13.02
C TRP A 5 -31.47 3.34 -13.47
N LEU A 6 -30.92 3.26 -14.68
CA LEU A 6 -30.15 4.33 -15.30
C LEU A 6 -30.96 5.57 -15.59
N GLN A 7 -32.15 5.41 -16.15
CA GLN A 7 -33.07 6.53 -16.37
C GLN A 7 -33.42 7.22 -15.04
N LYS A 8 -33.54 6.48 -13.94
CA LYS A 8 -33.80 7.06 -12.61
C LYS A 8 -32.61 7.88 -12.08
N ARG A 9 -31.37 7.43 -12.29
CA ARG A 9 -30.17 8.16 -11.84
C ARG A 9 -29.80 9.31 -12.78
N LEU A 10 -30.00 9.12 -14.09
CA LEU A 10 -29.85 10.17 -15.11
C LEU A 10 -30.89 11.27 -14.88
N ALA A 11 -32.16 10.92 -14.60
CA ALA A 11 -33.19 11.88 -14.27
C ALA A 11 -32.88 12.67 -12.99
N ALA A 12 -32.30 12.04 -11.97
CA ALA A 12 -31.84 12.73 -10.76
C ALA A 12 -30.69 13.72 -11.02
N LEU A 13 -29.81 13.42 -11.99
CA LEU A 13 -28.75 14.33 -12.46
C LEU A 13 -29.27 15.42 -13.41
N GLU A 14 -30.35 15.15 -14.16
CA GLU A 14 -30.98 16.10 -15.09
C GLU A 14 -31.93 17.07 -14.37
N SER A 15 -32.49 16.68 -13.22
CA SER A 15 -33.31 17.55 -12.38
C SER A 15 -32.50 18.50 -11.48
N PHE A 16 -31.17 18.46 -11.57
CA PHE A 16 -30.28 19.27 -10.73
C PHE A 16 -30.29 20.75 -11.15
N GLN A 17 -30.56 21.65 -10.20
CA GLN A 17 -30.29 23.08 -10.32
C GLN A 17 -29.13 23.45 -9.39
N GLU A 18 -28.23 24.34 -9.85
CA GLU A 18 -27.10 24.82 -9.06
C GLU A 18 -27.59 25.37 -7.70
N GLY A 19 -27.35 24.62 -6.61
CA GLY A 19 -27.69 25.03 -5.25
C GLY A 19 -28.38 23.97 -4.38
N GLU A 20 -28.82 22.83 -4.92
CA GLU A 20 -29.35 21.72 -4.11
C GLU A 20 -28.26 20.72 -3.69
N ASP A 21 -28.46 20.09 -2.52
CA ASP A 21 -27.49 19.22 -1.84
C ASP A 21 -26.85 18.16 -2.75
N VAL A 22 -25.53 18.00 -2.56
CA VAL A 22 -24.57 17.21 -3.34
C VAL A 22 -25.14 15.87 -3.84
N LEU A 23 -25.32 15.75 -5.16
CA LEU A 23 -25.44 14.45 -5.83
C LEU A 23 -24.17 13.63 -5.55
N GLU A 24 -24.32 12.44 -4.97
CA GLU A 24 -23.20 11.51 -4.78
C GLU A 24 -22.53 11.25 -6.14
N PRO A 25 -21.25 11.63 -6.34
CA PRO A 25 -20.50 11.50 -7.61
C PRO A 25 -20.08 10.05 -7.90
N THR A 26 -20.81 9.09 -7.32
CA THR A 26 -20.55 7.65 -7.33
C THR A 26 -21.53 6.94 -8.26
N LEU A 27 -21.00 6.14 -9.17
CA LEU A 27 -21.76 5.16 -9.95
C LEU A 27 -21.58 3.77 -9.34
N LYS A 28 -22.66 3.10 -8.92
CA LYS A 28 -22.62 1.72 -8.38
C LYS A 28 -23.35 0.75 -9.30
N SER A 29 -22.87 -0.48 -9.44
CA SER A 29 -23.60 -1.54 -10.15
C SER A 29 -24.98 -1.79 -9.49
N PRO A 30 -26.05 -2.03 -10.27
CA PRO A 30 -27.34 -2.41 -9.71
C PRO A 30 -27.27 -3.83 -9.14
N LYS A 31 -27.57 -3.98 -7.85
CA LYS A 31 -27.40 -5.22 -7.07
C LYS A 31 -28.36 -6.38 -7.40
N ARG A 32 -29.21 -6.29 -8.44
CA ARG A 32 -30.20 -7.34 -8.74
C ARG A 32 -30.75 -7.36 -10.18
N GLU A 33 -30.84 -8.59 -10.69
CA GLU A 33 -31.84 -9.21 -11.59
C GLU A 33 -31.54 -9.47 -13.07
N ASP A 34 -30.45 -9.00 -13.69
CA ASP A 34 -30.08 -9.49 -15.04
C ASP A 34 -28.57 -9.37 -15.29
N PRO A 35 -27.94 -10.34 -16.00
CA PRO A 35 -26.56 -10.21 -16.46
C PRO A 35 -26.43 -9.06 -17.46
N TYR A 36 -25.70 -8.01 -17.10
CA TYR A 36 -25.42 -6.90 -18.00
C TYR A 36 -24.26 -7.25 -18.91
N SER A 37 -24.43 -7.10 -20.23
CA SER A 37 -23.29 -7.18 -21.13
C SER A 37 -22.36 -5.99 -20.91
N GLY A 38 -21.05 -6.19 -21.06
CA GLY A 38 -20.08 -5.11 -20.98
C GLY A 38 -20.33 -3.94 -21.95
N TYR A 39 -21.12 -4.16 -23.02
CA TYR A 39 -21.58 -3.11 -23.93
C TYR A 39 -22.61 -2.17 -23.30
N GLU A 40 -23.56 -2.71 -22.52
CA GLU A 40 -24.58 -1.90 -21.84
C GLU A 40 -23.96 -0.98 -20.78
N VAL A 41 -22.98 -1.47 -20.03
CA VAL A 41 -22.22 -0.68 -19.04
C VAL A 41 -21.43 0.44 -19.72
N ALA A 42 -20.82 0.16 -20.88
CA ALA A 42 -20.05 1.15 -21.62
C ALA A 42 -20.95 2.28 -22.17
N ASP A 43 -22.07 1.95 -22.81
CA ASP A 43 -23.00 2.96 -23.35
C ASP A 43 -23.63 3.81 -22.26
N THR A 44 -23.90 3.19 -21.12
CA THR A 44 -24.30 3.88 -19.89
C THR A 44 -23.28 4.91 -19.46
N LEU A 45 -22.02 4.51 -19.32
CA LEU A 45 -20.95 5.39 -18.85
C LEU A 45 -20.72 6.57 -19.78
N ARG A 46 -20.90 6.40 -21.11
CA ARG A 46 -20.76 7.51 -22.08
C ARG A 46 -21.65 8.71 -21.72
N GLN A 47 -22.84 8.48 -21.16
CA GLN A 47 -23.78 9.54 -20.78
C GLN A 47 -23.39 10.29 -19.50
N PHE A 48 -22.70 9.64 -18.57
CA PHE A 48 -22.24 10.26 -17.32
C PHE A 48 -20.89 10.97 -17.50
N VAL A 49 -20.01 10.36 -18.29
CA VAL A 49 -18.68 10.89 -18.58
C VAL A 49 -18.75 12.27 -19.26
N SER A 50 -19.74 12.51 -20.12
CA SER A 50 -19.94 13.82 -20.77
C SER A 50 -20.25 14.96 -19.80
N LYS A 51 -20.67 14.66 -18.56
CA LYS A 51 -20.97 15.65 -17.53
C LYS A 51 -19.76 15.99 -16.63
N GLY A 52 -18.65 15.25 -16.70
CA GLY A 52 -17.39 15.57 -16.00
C GLY A 52 -17.41 15.42 -14.47
N LEU A 53 -18.49 14.86 -13.89
CA LEU A 53 -18.73 14.81 -12.44
C LEU A 53 -18.42 13.46 -11.78
N LEU A 54 -18.00 12.44 -12.53
CA LEU A 54 -17.72 11.11 -11.97
C LEU A 54 -16.38 11.08 -11.24
N THR A 55 -16.41 10.84 -9.93
CA THR A 55 -15.20 10.68 -9.10
C THR A 55 -15.04 9.26 -8.57
N ASP A 56 -16.11 8.46 -8.55
CA ASP A 56 -16.11 7.11 -7.99
C ASP A 56 -16.94 6.18 -8.89
N ILE A 57 -16.35 5.07 -9.33
CA ILE A 57 -17.02 4.04 -10.12
C ILE A 57 -16.85 2.69 -9.40
N ASP A 58 -17.96 2.07 -9.04
CA ASP A 58 -18.01 0.74 -8.44
C ASP A 58 -18.87 -0.17 -9.33
N LEU A 59 -18.20 -1.05 -10.07
CA LEU A 59 -18.84 -2.03 -10.94
C LEU A 59 -18.70 -3.44 -10.37
N SER A 60 -18.53 -3.56 -9.05
CA SER A 60 -18.32 -4.86 -8.40
C SER A 60 -19.44 -5.84 -8.72
N GLY A 61 -19.06 -7.06 -9.12
CA GLY A 61 -19.98 -8.17 -9.28
C GLY A 61 -20.31 -8.83 -7.93
N THR A 62 -21.54 -9.29 -7.78
CA THR A 62 -22.01 -9.99 -6.58
C THR A 62 -22.22 -11.49 -6.82
N THR A 63 -22.43 -11.91 -8.07
CA THR A 63 -22.55 -13.32 -8.49
C THR A 63 -21.66 -13.63 -9.71
N PRO A 64 -21.34 -14.91 -9.99
CA PRO A 64 -20.55 -15.29 -11.18
C PRO A 64 -21.27 -15.01 -12.51
N GLU A 65 -22.59 -14.86 -12.49
CA GLU A 65 -23.38 -14.55 -13.68
C GLU A 65 -23.33 -13.05 -14.05
N GLU A 66 -22.81 -12.20 -13.17
CA GLU A 66 -22.68 -10.74 -13.34
C GLU A 66 -21.31 -10.32 -13.93
N GLU A 67 -20.59 -11.23 -14.59
CA GLU A 67 -19.26 -10.96 -15.15
C GLU A 67 -19.32 -9.99 -16.34
N ILE A 68 -18.72 -8.81 -16.17
CA ILE A 68 -18.46 -7.85 -17.25
C ILE A 68 -17.42 -8.41 -18.22
N GLY A 69 -16.47 -9.19 -17.69
CA GLY A 69 -15.38 -9.84 -18.39
C GLY A 69 -14.36 -8.87 -19.01
N ASP A 70 -13.32 -9.46 -19.59
CA ASP A 70 -12.23 -8.72 -20.25
C ASP A 70 -12.74 -7.78 -21.36
N VAL A 71 -13.72 -8.24 -22.15
CA VAL A 71 -14.30 -7.45 -23.25
C VAL A 71 -15.07 -6.25 -22.72
N GLY A 72 -15.83 -6.43 -21.64
CA GLY A 72 -16.57 -5.33 -21.03
C GLY A 72 -15.64 -4.29 -20.40
N VAL A 73 -14.53 -4.71 -19.78
CA VAL A 73 -13.52 -3.77 -19.28
C VAL A 73 -12.74 -3.11 -20.42
N ALA A 74 -12.51 -3.78 -21.55
CA ALA A 74 -11.95 -3.13 -22.74
C ALA A 74 -12.88 -1.99 -23.24
N ASN A 75 -14.19 -2.24 -23.29
CA ASN A 75 -15.18 -1.24 -23.67
C ASN A 75 -15.27 -0.10 -22.64
N LEU A 76 -15.20 -0.43 -21.35
CA LEU A 76 -15.11 0.53 -20.24
C LEU A 76 -13.91 1.46 -20.44
N THR A 77 -12.72 0.88 -20.63
CA THR A 77 -11.49 1.62 -20.89
C THR A 77 -11.68 2.55 -22.08
N ALA A 78 -12.23 2.07 -23.20
CA ALA A 78 -12.52 2.90 -24.38
C ALA A 78 -13.45 4.10 -24.10
N VAL A 79 -14.37 3.97 -23.15
CA VAL A 79 -15.29 5.05 -22.75
C VAL A 79 -14.62 6.04 -21.80
N LEU A 80 -13.86 5.56 -20.83
CA LEU A 80 -13.23 6.38 -19.80
C LEU A 80 -11.97 7.12 -20.31
N LEU A 81 -11.30 6.57 -21.33
CA LEU A 81 -10.07 7.11 -21.91
C LEU A 81 -10.20 8.60 -22.27
N GLY A 82 -9.40 9.43 -21.60
CA GLY A 82 -9.28 10.87 -21.85
C GLY A 82 -10.50 11.71 -21.45
N LYS A 83 -11.48 11.12 -20.75
CA LYS A 83 -12.75 11.81 -20.44
C LYS A 83 -13.12 11.87 -18.96
N VAL A 84 -12.39 11.15 -18.10
CA VAL A 84 -12.65 11.16 -16.64
C VAL A 84 -11.41 11.61 -15.89
N ALA A 85 -11.12 12.91 -15.98
CA ALA A 85 -9.96 13.51 -15.32
C ALA A 85 -10.05 13.52 -13.78
N ASN A 86 -11.24 13.31 -13.22
CA ASN A 86 -11.52 13.43 -11.77
C ASN A 86 -11.77 12.08 -11.09
N LEU A 87 -11.55 10.94 -11.78
CA LEU A 87 -11.81 9.62 -11.19
C LEU A 87 -10.80 9.34 -10.07
N THR A 88 -11.29 9.27 -8.83
CA THR A 88 -10.48 8.97 -7.64
C THR A 88 -10.62 7.53 -7.17
N ARG A 89 -11.74 6.85 -7.46
CA ARG A 89 -11.95 5.44 -7.08
C ARG A 89 -12.54 4.62 -8.21
N LEU A 90 -11.98 3.44 -8.44
CA LEU A 90 -12.48 2.44 -9.37
C LEU A 90 -12.49 1.06 -8.69
N SER A 91 -13.65 0.45 -8.54
CA SER A 91 -13.78 -0.96 -8.17
C SER A 91 -14.32 -1.78 -9.32
N LEU A 92 -13.55 -2.80 -9.70
CA LEU A 92 -13.87 -3.85 -10.65
C LEU A 92 -13.78 -5.21 -9.95
N ARG A 93 -14.18 -5.26 -8.67
CA ARG A 93 -14.13 -6.48 -7.87
C ARG A 93 -15.06 -7.54 -8.45
N ARG A 94 -14.54 -8.76 -8.66
CA ARG A 94 -15.31 -9.92 -9.11
C ARG A 94 -16.12 -9.64 -10.37
N VAL A 95 -15.46 -9.15 -11.42
CA VAL A 95 -16.10 -8.89 -12.71
C VAL A 95 -15.63 -9.83 -13.81
N GLY A 96 -14.93 -10.91 -13.45
CA GLY A 96 -14.48 -11.95 -14.38
C GLY A 96 -13.25 -11.54 -15.20
N LEU A 97 -12.34 -10.74 -14.63
CA LEU A 97 -11.13 -10.33 -15.35
C LEU A 97 -10.07 -11.43 -15.36
N GLY A 98 -9.65 -11.81 -16.56
CA GLY A 98 -8.43 -12.55 -16.81
C GLY A 98 -7.23 -11.63 -16.97
N ALA A 99 -6.10 -12.21 -17.37
CA ALA A 99 -4.89 -11.44 -17.67
C ALA A 99 -5.10 -10.39 -18.79
N ALA A 100 -6.03 -10.60 -19.72
CA ALA A 100 -6.31 -9.60 -20.75
C ALA A 100 -7.08 -8.41 -20.18
N GLY A 101 -8.04 -8.63 -19.28
CA GLY A 101 -8.73 -7.55 -18.57
C GLY A 101 -7.78 -6.71 -17.74
N PHE A 102 -6.83 -7.32 -17.03
CA PHE A 102 -5.79 -6.59 -16.30
C PHE A 102 -4.92 -5.73 -17.21
N ARG A 103 -4.59 -6.20 -18.43
CA ARG A 103 -3.88 -5.36 -19.42
C ARG A 103 -4.70 -4.13 -19.84
N GLU A 104 -6.01 -4.27 -19.99
CA GLU A 104 -6.90 -3.14 -20.27
C GLU A 104 -7.02 -2.17 -19.09
N VAL A 105 -7.01 -2.67 -17.85
CA VAL A 105 -6.91 -1.81 -16.65
C VAL A 105 -5.57 -1.06 -16.63
N GLY A 106 -4.47 -1.70 -17.03
CA GLY A 106 -3.18 -1.04 -17.19
C GLY A 106 -3.24 0.14 -18.17
N ARG A 107 -3.95 0.00 -19.30
CA ARG A 107 -4.17 1.12 -20.22
C ARG A 107 -4.99 2.25 -19.60
N LEU A 108 -6.01 1.91 -18.81
CA LEU A 108 -6.84 2.89 -18.10
C LEU A 108 -6.03 3.67 -17.06
N LEU A 109 -5.18 2.99 -16.29
CA LEU A 109 -4.33 3.58 -15.24
C LEU A 109 -3.47 4.73 -15.76
N ARG A 110 -2.86 4.58 -16.95
CA ARG A 110 -2.03 5.65 -17.58
C ARG A 110 -2.81 6.93 -17.91
N GLN A 111 -4.14 6.87 -17.87
CA GLN A 111 -5.05 7.90 -18.35
C GLN A 111 -5.95 8.42 -17.23
N CYS A 112 -5.78 7.90 -16.01
CA CYS A 112 -6.48 8.32 -14.80
C CYS A 112 -5.45 8.77 -13.75
N PRO A 113 -4.77 9.92 -13.96
CA PRO A 113 -3.70 10.37 -13.07
C PRO A 113 -4.19 10.73 -11.66
N THR A 114 -5.50 10.93 -11.49
CA THR A 114 -6.15 11.27 -10.21
C THR A 114 -6.65 10.06 -9.42
N LEU A 115 -6.52 8.84 -9.97
CA LEU A 115 -7.02 7.63 -9.33
C LEU A 115 -6.24 7.36 -8.05
N GLU A 116 -6.95 7.29 -6.93
CA GLU A 116 -6.39 7.04 -5.60
C GLU A 116 -6.65 5.62 -5.10
N VAL A 117 -7.75 5.00 -5.52
CA VAL A 117 -8.16 3.65 -5.09
C VAL A 117 -8.52 2.80 -6.30
N LEU A 118 -7.86 1.66 -6.44
CA LEU A 118 -8.17 0.64 -7.43
C LEU A 118 -8.42 -0.70 -6.75
N ASP A 119 -9.62 -1.25 -6.92
CA ASP A 119 -9.97 -2.58 -6.43
C ASP A 119 -10.23 -3.54 -7.59
N LEU A 120 -9.38 -4.56 -7.71
CA LEU A 120 -9.47 -5.62 -8.70
C LEU A 120 -9.67 -7.00 -8.04
N SER A 121 -10.10 -7.02 -6.78
CA SER A 121 -10.19 -8.26 -6.01
C SER A 121 -11.12 -9.28 -6.65
N TYR A 122 -10.86 -10.56 -6.39
CA TYR A 122 -11.66 -11.71 -6.82
C TYR A 122 -11.86 -11.82 -8.34
N ASN A 123 -10.86 -11.42 -9.10
CA ASN A 123 -10.78 -11.66 -10.53
C ASN A 123 -9.81 -12.83 -10.83
N THR A 124 -9.88 -13.43 -12.02
CA THR A 124 -9.07 -14.59 -12.39
C THR A 124 -7.83 -14.20 -13.18
N ALA A 125 -7.07 -13.22 -12.67
CA ALA A 125 -5.91 -12.64 -13.37
C ALA A 125 -4.80 -13.68 -13.62
N GLY A 126 -4.59 -14.57 -12.64
CA GLY A 126 -3.57 -15.62 -12.71
C GLY A 126 -2.14 -15.06 -12.64
N VAL A 127 -1.17 -15.94 -12.89
CA VAL A 127 0.27 -15.59 -12.87
C VAL A 127 0.67 -14.54 -13.93
N ASP A 128 -0.14 -14.39 -14.97
CA ASP A 128 0.11 -13.43 -16.06
C ASP A 128 -0.62 -12.10 -15.84
N GLY A 129 -1.49 -11.99 -14.83
CA GLY A 129 -2.34 -10.83 -14.60
C GLY A 129 -1.56 -9.53 -14.43
N LEU A 130 -0.46 -9.57 -13.67
CA LEU A 130 0.36 -8.40 -13.37
C LEU A 130 1.52 -8.21 -14.36
N ARG A 131 1.68 -9.10 -15.35
CA ARG A 131 2.74 -8.99 -16.35
C ARG A 131 2.44 -7.91 -17.38
N GLY A 132 3.52 -7.38 -17.98
CA GLY A 132 3.44 -6.38 -19.03
C GLY A 132 2.81 -5.07 -18.57
N ASN A 133 1.86 -4.58 -19.35
CA ASN A 133 1.35 -3.20 -19.24
C ASN A 133 0.72 -2.84 -17.89
N PHE A 134 0.24 -3.81 -17.09
CA PHE A 134 -0.40 -3.49 -15.81
C PHE A 134 0.60 -2.87 -14.82
N CYS A 135 1.67 -3.62 -14.47
CA CYS A 135 2.67 -3.09 -13.54
C CYS A 135 3.41 -1.89 -14.12
N GLU A 136 3.72 -1.87 -15.42
CA GLU A 136 4.34 -0.70 -16.04
C GLU A 136 3.47 0.56 -15.98
N ALA A 137 2.14 0.42 -15.98
CA ALA A 137 1.23 1.55 -15.84
C ALA A 137 1.18 2.12 -14.41
N LEU A 138 1.62 1.35 -13.40
CA LEU A 138 1.75 1.87 -12.04
C LEU A 138 2.81 2.98 -11.96
N ASP A 139 3.74 3.05 -12.93
CA ASP A 139 4.71 4.14 -13.03
C ASP A 139 4.06 5.50 -13.36
N ASP A 140 2.89 5.47 -14.01
CA ASP A 140 2.11 6.66 -14.35
C ASP A 140 1.01 6.97 -13.32
N ALA A 141 0.61 5.98 -12.52
CA ALA A 141 -0.44 6.09 -11.51
C ALA A 141 0.05 6.79 -10.22
N ARG A 142 0.46 8.05 -10.35
CA ARG A 142 1.14 8.82 -9.28
C ARG A 142 0.26 9.20 -8.08
N CYS A 143 -1.07 9.09 -8.22
CA CYS A 143 -2.01 9.31 -7.12
C CYS A 143 -2.52 8.02 -6.47
N LEU A 144 -2.20 6.84 -7.01
CA LEU A 144 -2.76 5.56 -6.54
C LEU A 144 -2.19 5.18 -5.17
N LYS A 145 -3.01 5.36 -4.13
CA LYS A 145 -2.66 5.07 -2.73
C LYS A 145 -3.09 3.67 -2.30
N VAL A 146 -4.21 3.15 -2.83
CA VAL A 146 -4.80 1.87 -2.42
C VAL A 146 -4.94 0.95 -3.62
N LEU A 147 -4.33 -0.22 -3.54
CA LEU A 147 -4.42 -1.28 -4.55
C LEU A 147 -4.88 -2.59 -3.92
N GLU A 148 -6.09 -3.02 -4.25
CA GLU A 148 -6.68 -4.26 -3.76
C GLU A 148 -6.59 -5.35 -4.85
N LEU A 149 -5.83 -6.40 -4.56
CA LEU A 149 -5.59 -7.54 -5.44
C LEU A 149 -5.94 -8.87 -4.74
N ARG A 150 -6.88 -8.83 -3.79
CA ARG A 150 -7.29 -10.03 -3.04
C ARG A 150 -7.86 -11.08 -3.99
N GLY A 151 -7.50 -12.36 -3.86
CA GLY A 151 -8.20 -13.40 -4.60
C GLY A 151 -7.97 -13.38 -6.12
N CYS A 152 -6.81 -12.90 -6.59
CA CYS A 152 -6.52 -12.74 -8.01
C CYS A 152 -5.83 -13.96 -8.66
N GLY A 153 -5.50 -14.98 -7.86
CA GLY A 153 -4.81 -16.19 -8.32
C GLY A 153 -3.38 -15.93 -8.78
N LEU A 154 -2.72 -14.91 -8.22
CA LEU A 154 -1.40 -14.44 -8.67
C LEU A 154 -0.28 -15.48 -8.49
N ARG A 155 -0.36 -16.30 -7.42
CA ARG A 155 0.69 -17.23 -6.99
C ARG A 155 2.04 -16.52 -6.80
N ASP A 156 3.08 -17.29 -6.53
CA ASP A 156 4.41 -16.71 -6.33
C ASP A 156 4.92 -16.03 -7.61
N GLU A 157 4.78 -16.67 -8.77
CA GLU A 157 5.34 -16.21 -10.04
C GLU A 157 4.71 -14.91 -10.54
N GLY A 158 3.39 -14.73 -10.33
CA GLY A 158 2.69 -13.53 -10.78
C GLY A 158 2.98 -12.29 -9.95
N LEU A 159 3.61 -12.45 -8.79
CA LEU A 159 3.93 -11.34 -7.89
C LEU A 159 5.26 -10.66 -8.23
N GLU A 160 6.14 -11.29 -9.03
CA GLU A 160 7.44 -10.74 -9.39
C GLU A 160 7.37 -9.33 -10.01
N PRO A 161 6.55 -9.08 -11.05
CA PRO A 161 6.46 -7.75 -11.66
C PRO A 161 5.99 -6.66 -10.70
N LEU A 162 5.13 -7.01 -9.73
CA LEU A 162 4.62 -6.06 -8.74
C LEU A 162 5.69 -5.70 -7.71
N CYS A 163 6.47 -6.68 -7.23
CA CYS A 163 7.58 -6.39 -6.34
C CYS A 163 8.63 -5.52 -7.04
N ASP A 164 8.97 -5.83 -8.29
CA ASP A 164 9.96 -5.08 -9.06
C ASP A 164 9.54 -3.61 -9.22
N VAL A 165 8.28 -3.35 -9.58
CA VAL A 165 7.80 -1.96 -9.77
C VAL A 165 7.71 -1.19 -8.45
N LEU A 166 7.35 -1.87 -7.35
CA LEU A 166 7.31 -1.26 -6.01
C LEU A 166 8.72 -0.95 -5.45
N GLU A 167 9.77 -1.53 -6.02
CA GLU A 167 11.18 -1.23 -5.73
C GLU A 167 11.76 -0.13 -6.63
N ARG A 168 11.02 0.33 -7.66
CA ARG A 168 11.52 1.32 -8.63
C ARG A 168 11.59 2.71 -8.05
N PHE A 169 12.62 3.41 -8.51
CA PHE A 169 12.86 4.82 -8.23
C PHE A 169 13.08 5.57 -9.54
N ASP A 170 12.66 6.84 -9.59
CA ASP A 170 12.93 7.70 -10.74
C ASP A 170 14.39 8.19 -10.76
N GLU A 171 14.76 9.02 -11.73
CA GLU A 171 16.13 9.58 -11.83
C GLU A 171 16.51 10.46 -10.63
N ALA A 172 15.50 11.04 -9.97
CA ALA A 172 15.62 11.77 -8.71
C ALA A 172 15.48 10.87 -7.48
N LEU A 173 15.53 9.55 -7.71
CA LEU A 173 15.52 8.51 -6.70
C LEU A 173 14.35 8.63 -5.71
N ARG A 174 13.19 9.02 -6.24
CA ARG A 174 11.91 8.99 -5.53
C ARG A 174 11.18 7.70 -5.90
N PRO A 175 10.48 7.05 -4.95
CA PRO A 175 9.63 5.91 -5.26
C PRO A 175 8.69 6.26 -6.41
N VAL A 176 8.74 5.45 -7.46
CA VAL A 176 7.94 5.72 -8.66
C VAL A 176 6.47 5.49 -8.36
N VAL A 177 6.18 4.37 -7.70
CA VAL A 177 4.84 3.94 -7.33
C VAL A 177 4.43 4.57 -5.99
N SER A 178 3.21 5.08 -5.94
CA SER A 178 2.67 5.85 -4.79
C SER A 178 1.84 5.03 -3.80
N VAL A 179 1.71 3.72 -4.04
CA VAL A 179 0.86 2.80 -3.25
C VAL A 179 1.29 2.78 -1.78
N GLN A 180 0.33 3.06 -0.90
CA GLN A 180 0.45 3.08 0.56
C GLN A 180 -0.25 1.88 1.20
N GLN A 181 -1.31 1.36 0.57
CA GLN A 181 -2.07 0.20 1.03
C GLN A 181 -2.16 -0.84 -0.07
N LEU A 182 -1.74 -2.06 0.24
CA LEU A 182 -1.74 -3.17 -0.70
C LEU A 182 -2.36 -4.41 -0.05
N SER A 183 -3.41 -4.95 -0.67
CA SER A 183 -3.91 -6.29 -0.32
C SER A 183 -3.55 -7.30 -1.40
N LEU A 184 -2.89 -8.36 -0.97
CA LEU A 184 -2.54 -9.57 -1.72
C LEU A 184 -3.13 -10.81 -1.05
N SER A 185 -4.16 -10.64 -0.22
CA SER A 185 -4.78 -11.75 0.49
C SER A 185 -5.38 -12.79 -0.46
N THR A 186 -5.44 -14.06 -0.05
CA THR A 186 -6.08 -15.13 -0.85
C THR A 186 -5.45 -15.31 -2.25
N ASN A 187 -4.12 -15.28 -2.39
CA ASN A 187 -3.43 -15.41 -3.69
C ASN A 187 -2.57 -16.68 -3.85
N HIS A 188 -2.66 -17.62 -2.90
CA HIS A 188 -1.82 -18.83 -2.86
C HIS A 188 -0.31 -18.50 -2.84
N LEU A 189 0.05 -17.47 -2.08
CA LEU A 189 1.45 -17.06 -1.91
C LEU A 189 2.15 -17.97 -0.90
N THR A 190 3.40 -18.34 -1.18
CA THR A 190 4.22 -19.18 -0.29
C THR A 190 5.43 -18.42 0.27
N ALA A 191 6.29 -19.11 1.02
CA ALA A 191 7.56 -18.56 1.50
C ALA A 191 8.41 -17.90 0.39
N ALA A 192 8.31 -18.35 -0.87
CA ALA A 192 9.01 -17.74 -2.00
C ALA A 192 8.52 -16.31 -2.30
N ALA A 193 7.20 -16.08 -2.31
CA ALA A 193 6.65 -14.74 -2.40
C ALA A 193 7.03 -13.88 -1.20
N ALA A 194 6.97 -14.41 0.03
CA ALA A 194 7.41 -13.68 1.23
C ALA A 194 8.86 -13.23 1.16
N ARG A 195 9.78 -14.08 0.65
CA ARG A 195 11.19 -13.71 0.45
C ARG A 195 11.34 -12.52 -0.50
N ARG A 196 10.55 -12.48 -1.57
CA ARG A 196 10.59 -11.37 -2.53
C ARG A 196 9.94 -10.11 -1.96
N MET A 197 8.81 -10.23 -1.29
CA MET A 197 8.20 -9.12 -0.56
C MET A 197 9.12 -8.56 0.51
N ALA A 198 9.92 -9.39 1.20
CA ALA A 198 10.88 -8.93 2.18
C ALA A 198 11.96 -8.02 1.57
N ARG A 199 12.46 -8.34 0.36
CA ARG A 199 13.40 -7.47 -0.38
C ARG A 199 12.73 -6.16 -0.79
N MET A 200 11.50 -6.24 -1.28
CA MET A 200 10.72 -5.05 -1.64
C MET A 200 10.50 -4.16 -0.42
N LEU A 201 10.04 -4.71 0.69
CA LEU A 201 9.83 -3.98 1.94
C LEU A 201 11.11 -3.34 2.46
N ALA A 202 12.27 -4.00 2.33
CA ALA A 202 13.54 -3.44 2.79
C ALA A 202 13.88 -2.09 2.12
N THR A 203 13.43 -1.87 0.88
CA THR A 203 13.76 -0.67 0.10
C THR A 203 12.57 0.24 -0.18
N ASN A 204 11.34 -0.26 -0.10
CA ASN A 204 10.13 0.51 -0.35
C ASN A 204 9.93 1.60 0.71
N LEU A 205 9.66 2.82 0.26
CA LEU A 205 9.51 4.02 1.10
C LEU A 205 8.07 4.52 1.24
N LYS A 206 7.08 3.82 0.70
CA LYS A 206 5.68 4.31 0.59
C LYS A 206 4.65 3.42 1.25
N LEU A 207 4.88 2.12 1.28
CA LEU A 207 3.90 1.15 1.77
C LEU A 207 3.76 1.26 3.29
N GLU A 208 2.55 1.57 3.74
CA GLU A 208 2.17 1.71 5.15
C GLU A 208 1.33 0.52 5.62
N GLU A 209 0.56 -0.10 4.72
CA GLU A 209 -0.28 -1.25 5.00
C GLU A 209 -0.05 -2.38 3.99
N LEU A 210 0.13 -3.58 4.51
CA LEU A 210 0.22 -4.80 3.72
C LEU A 210 -0.71 -5.85 4.31
N ASP A 211 -1.67 -6.30 3.50
CA ASP A 211 -2.51 -7.45 3.81
C ASP A 211 -2.13 -8.62 2.91
N ILE A 212 -1.54 -9.64 3.52
CA ILE A 212 -1.13 -10.90 2.88
C ILE A 212 -1.83 -12.09 3.55
N SER A 213 -2.98 -11.85 4.19
CA SER A 213 -3.77 -12.88 4.86
C SER A 213 -4.30 -13.96 3.91
N ASP A 214 -4.72 -15.10 4.44
CA ASP A 214 -5.25 -16.24 3.66
C ASP A 214 -4.27 -16.69 2.55
N ASN A 215 -3.02 -16.94 2.92
CA ASN A 215 -1.98 -17.46 2.03
C ASN A 215 -1.27 -18.65 2.70
N GLU A 216 -0.15 -19.11 2.13
CA GLU A 216 0.55 -20.33 2.55
C GLU A 216 2.02 -20.05 2.87
N LEU A 217 2.30 -18.91 3.51
CA LEU A 217 3.65 -18.43 3.76
C LEU A 217 4.48 -19.33 4.68
N ARG A 218 3.83 -19.98 5.66
CA ARG A 218 4.44 -20.89 6.64
C ARG A 218 5.62 -20.23 7.41
N GLU A 219 6.34 -21.02 8.18
CA GLU A 219 7.39 -20.56 9.08
C GLU A 219 8.46 -19.71 8.38
N GLU A 220 9.01 -20.22 7.27
CA GLU A 220 10.03 -19.52 6.46
C GLU A 220 9.55 -18.16 5.94
N GLY A 221 8.27 -18.04 5.57
CA GLY A 221 7.71 -16.78 5.10
C GLY A 221 7.68 -15.73 6.21
N GLY A 222 7.37 -16.12 7.45
CA GLY A 222 7.43 -15.25 8.62
C GLY A 222 8.84 -14.73 8.90
N GLU A 223 9.84 -15.61 8.85
CA GLU A 223 11.26 -15.26 9.03
C GLU A 223 11.76 -14.26 7.97
N HIS A 224 11.45 -14.51 6.70
CA HIS A 224 11.83 -13.61 5.61
C HIS A 224 11.23 -12.22 5.80
N LEU A 225 9.93 -12.14 6.09
CA LEU A 225 9.24 -10.88 6.31
C LEU A 225 9.80 -10.13 7.51
N ALA A 226 10.11 -10.81 8.62
CA ALA A 226 10.77 -10.18 9.77
C ALA A 226 12.11 -9.52 9.37
N GLY A 227 12.93 -10.20 8.58
CA GLY A 227 14.17 -9.65 8.02
C GLY A 227 13.95 -8.39 7.17
N GLY A 228 12.95 -8.42 6.27
CA GLY A 228 12.57 -7.25 5.47
C GLY A 228 12.08 -6.07 6.33
N LEU A 229 11.27 -6.35 7.35
CA LEU A 229 10.75 -5.34 8.27
C LEU A 229 11.82 -4.72 9.17
N ASN A 230 12.88 -5.47 9.50
CA ASN A 230 14.08 -4.95 10.18
C ASN A 230 14.77 -3.87 9.34
N ALA A 231 14.86 -4.09 8.03
CA ALA A 231 15.45 -3.14 7.07
C ALA A 231 14.51 -2.00 6.67
N ASN A 232 13.19 -2.23 6.75
CA ASN A 232 12.16 -1.22 6.42
C ASN A 232 12.06 -0.09 7.46
N LYS A 233 12.67 -0.23 8.64
CA LYS A 233 12.77 0.81 9.70
C LYS A 233 11.42 1.49 10.02
N GLY A 234 10.34 0.69 10.03
CA GLY A 234 9.01 1.06 10.52
C GLY A 234 8.10 1.79 9.53
N ARG A 235 8.47 1.89 8.25
CA ARG A 235 7.62 2.51 7.21
C ARG A 235 6.30 1.77 7.06
N LEU A 236 6.35 0.43 7.07
CA LEU A 236 5.17 -0.39 7.19
C LEU A 236 4.62 -0.28 8.62
N GLN A 237 3.39 0.22 8.73
CA GLN A 237 2.71 0.44 10.01
C GLN A 237 1.70 -0.66 10.31
N ARG A 238 1.13 -1.31 9.29
CA ARG A 238 0.12 -2.36 9.46
C ARG A 238 0.48 -3.57 8.61
N LEU A 239 0.57 -4.73 9.25
CA LEU A 239 0.76 -6.01 8.59
C LEU A 239 -0.34 -6.96 9.02
N ASN A 240 -1.14 -7.44 8.06
CA ASN A 240 -2.03 -8.58 8.26
C ASN A 240 -1.43 -9.81 7.59
N ILE A 241 -1.05 -10.80 8.40
CA ILE A 241 -0.52 -12.10 7.99
C ILE A 241 -1.32 -13.23 8.67
N SER A 242 -2.59 -12.96 8.95
CA SER A 242 -3.51 -13.99 9.44
C SER A 242 -3.72 -15.10 8.41
N HIS A 243 -4.12 -16.30 8.84
CA HIS A 243 -4.37 -17.44 7.95
C HIS A 243 -3.20 -17.74 6.99
N ASN A 244 -1.99 -17.91 7.51
CA ASN A 244 -0.77 -18.12 6.72
C ASN A 244 0.00 -19.40 7.07
N LEU A 245 -0.63 -20.29 7.84
CA LEU A 245 -0.04 -21.55 8.30
C LEU A 245 1.26 -21.34 9.10
N LEU A 246 1.44 -20.17 9.73
CA LEU A 246 2.62 -19.90 10.56
C LEU A 246 2.58 -20.76 11.83
N ARG A 247 3.69 -21.38 12.18
CA ARG A 247 3.91 -21.85 13.55
C ARG A 247 4.66 -20.81 14.36
N VAL A 248 4.95 -21.14 15.62
CA VAL A 248 5.65 -20.27 16.57
C VAL A 248 6.96 -19.74 16.00
N ASP A 249 7.75 -20.59 15.35
CA ASP A 249 9.06 -20.19 14.84
C ASP A 249 8.98 -19.18 13.69
N GLY A 250 7.90 -19.18 12.89
CA GLY A 250 7.65 -18.11 11.90
C GLY A 250 7.04 -16.84 12.49
N ALA A 251 6.24 -16.97 13.54
CA ALA A 251 5.56 -15.84 14.17
C ALA A 251 6.46 -15.07 15.16
N ARG A 252 7.39 -15.76 15.84
CA ARG A 252 8.29 -15.17 16.85
C ARG A 252 9.14 -14.04 16.25
N PRO A 253 9.84 -14.18 15.10
CA PRO A 253 10.65 -13.11 14.53
C PRO A 253 9.83 -11.87 14.15
N LEU A 254 8.60 -12.07 13.62
CA LEU A 254 7.68 -10.97 13.33
C LEU A 254 7.27 -10.23 14.60
N LEU A 255 6.98 -10.96 15.66
CA LEU A 255 6.63 -10.40 16.96
C LEU A 255 7.82 -9.65 17.57
N GLU A 256 9.01 -10.24 17.60
CA GLU A 256 10.23 -9.59 18.09
C GLU A 256 10.45 -8.26 17.39
N ARG A 257 10.39 -8.26 16.04
CA ARG A 257 10.48 -7.01 15.27
C ARG A 257 9.37 -6.04 15.64
N PHE A 258 8.11 -6.49 15.75
CA PHE A 258 7.03 -5.61 16.18
C PHE A 258 7.26 -4.98 17.56
N MET A 259 7.88 -5.73 18.48
CA MET A 259 8.17 -5.25 19.84
C MET A 259 9.42 -4.37 19.94
N THR A 260 10.31 -4.38 18.95
CA THR A 260 11.47 -3.46 18.93
C THR A 260 10.99 -2.00 18.85
N THR A 261 11.17 -1.27 19.95
CA THR A 261 10.81 0.15 20.07
C THR A 261 11.93 1.08 19.66
N ASP A 262 13.14 0.56 19.50
CA ASP A 262 14.29 1.35 19.14
C ASP A 262 14.19 1.76 17.67
N SER A 263 13.69 2.97 17.49
CA SER A 263 13.62 3.67 16.21
C SER A 263 14.78 4.66 16.06
N SER A 264 15.79 4.61 16.94
CA SER A 264 17.00 5.42 16.75
C SER A 264 17.74 4.93 15.51
N LEU A 265 18.01 5.87 14.60
CA LEU A 265 18.75 5.61 13.38
C LEU A 265 19.98 6.51 13.41
N ARG A 266 21.07 5.99 13.96
CA ARG A 266 22.35 6.69 13.85
C ARG A 266 22.85 6.58 12.43
N MET A 267 22.77 7.69 11.71
CA MET A 267 23.36 7.84 10.40
C MET A 267 24.67 8.60 10.52
N GLN A 268 25.54 8.37 9.55
CA GLN A 268 26.69 9.20 9.33
C GLN A 268 26.63 9.69 7.89
N ILE A 269 26.30 10.97 7.72
CA ILE A 269 26.23 11.60 6.41
C ILE A 269 27.34 12.64 6.38
N ARG A 270 28.35 12.49 5.50
CA ARG A 270 29.46 13.45 5.30
C ARG A 270 29.20 14.43 4.15
N ARG A 271 29.15 15.72 4.47
CA ARG A 271 28.89 16.81 3.51
C ARG A 271 30.18 17.08 2.75
N LEU A 272 30.05 17.40 1.46
CA LEU A 272 31.18 17.90 0.67
C LEU A 272 31.04 19.42 0.53
N PRO A 273 32.15 20.18 0.55
CA PRO A 273 32.12 21.62 0.40
C PRO A 273 31.28 22.06 -0.81
N GLY A 274 30.38 23.03 -0.61
CA GLY A 274 29.51 23.58 -1.66
C GLY A 274 28.20 22.82 -1.95
N THR A 275 27.91 21.71 -1.25
CA THR A 275 26.65 20.97 -1.43
C THR A 275 25.51 21.49 -0.53
N LYS A 276 24.26 21.45 -1.01
CA LYS A 276 23.07 21.79 -0.21
C LYS A 276 22.70 20.66 0.74
N HIS A 277 22.07 21.01 1.88
CA HIS A 277 21.66 20.06 2.91
C HIS A 277 20.55 19.09 2.49
N GLY A 278 19.75 19.40 1.48
CA GLY A 278 18.75 18.42 1.00
C GLY A 278 17.63 18.12 1.98
N PHE A 279 17.46 18.88 3.06
CA PHE A 279 16.31 18.82 3.95
C PHE A 279 15.80 20.21 4.29
N VAL A 280 14.49 20.28 4.52
CA VAL A 280 13.80 21.41 5.14
C VAL A 280 13.52 21.02 6.59
N LEU A 281 13.77 21.92 7.52
CA LEU A 281 13.57 21.69 8.94
C LEU A 281 12.48 22.62 9.49
N ASP A 282 11.67 22.08 10.39
CA ASP A 282 10.97 22.85 11.41
C ASP A 282 11.62 22.51 12.77
N GLY A 283 12.43 23.43 13.28
CA GLY A 283 13.36 23.15 14.38
C GLY A 283 14.40 22.09 14.01
N MET A 284 14.36 20.94 14.68
CA MET A 284 15.22 19.76 14.41
C MET A 284 14.48 18.64 13.68
N VAL A 285 13.21 18.85 13.32
CA VAL A 285 12.40 17.84 12.63
C VAL A 285 12.49 18.11 11.14
N VAL A 286 12.85 17.08 10.38
CA VAL A 286 12.80 17.12 8.91
C VAL A 286 11.35 17.23 8.49
N THR A 287 10.98 18.27 7.75
CA THR A 287 9.62 18.47 7.23
C THR A 287 9.54 18.27 5.73
N GLY A 288 10.68 18.27 5.05
CA GLY A 288 10.78 17.98 3.63
C GLY A 288 12.21 17.62 3.26
N LEU A 289 12.36 17.06 2.06
CA LEU A 289 13.66 16.88 1.43
C LEU A 289 13.75 17.85 0.25
N GLU A 290 14.85 18.60 0.17
CA GLU A 290 15.10 19.48 -0.97
C GLU A 290 15.76 18.69 -2.10
N PHE A 291 15.28 18.93 -3.31
CA PHE A 291 15.78 18.30 -4.54
C PHE A 291 17.26 18.63 -4.80
N MET A 292 18.04 17.63 -5.20
CA MET A 292 19.47 17.68 -5.53
C MET A 292 20.37 18.04 -4.33
N GLY A 293 19.91 17.74 -3.12
CA GLY A 293 20.74 17.82 -1.92
C GLY A 293 21.56 16.54 -1.65
N TRP A 294 22.61 16.66 -0.85
CA TRP A 294 23.46 15.52 -0.46
C TRP A 294 22.71 14.39 0.29
N VAL A 295 21.66 14.70 1.05
CA VAL A 295 20.84 13.70 1.77
C VAL A 295 20.05 12.84 0.82
N GLU A 296 19.59 13.40 -0.30
CA GLU A 296 19.02 12.63 -1.40
C GLU A 296 20.08 11.62 -1.89
N GLN A 297 21.28 12.07 -2.23
CA GLN A 297 22.38 11.18 -2.67
C GLN A 297 22.72 10.09 -1.63
N HIS A 298 22.67 10.41 -0.33
CA HIS A 298 22.86 9.44 0.74
C HIS A 298 21.73 8.41 0.76
N ASN A 299 20.46 8.84 0.80
CA ASN A 299 19.29 7.96 0.79
C ASN A 299 19.33 6.98 -0.39
N ASN A 300 19.87 7.44 -1.51
CA ASN A 300 19.99 6.65 -2.73
C ASN A 300 21.02 5.54 -2.62
N ARG A 301 22.15 5.82 -1.96
CA ARG A 301 23.21 4.83 -1.69
C ARG A 301 22.84 3.90 -0.54
N ASN A 302 22.10 4.40 0.44
CA ASN A 302 21.79 3.73 1.69
C ASN A 302 20.26 3.68 1.89
N ARG A 303 19.54 2.99 1.00
CA ARG A 303 18.06 2.95 0.99
C ARG A 303 17.44 2.45 2.31
N SER A 304 18.13 1.54 3.00
CA SER A 304 17.74 1.04 4.33
C SER A 304 17.89 2.08 5.45
N GLU A 305 18.63 3.16 5.21
CA GLU A 305 18.92 4.24 6.15
C GLU A 305 18.31 5.58 5.68
N ALA A 306 17.43 5.59 4.68
CA ALA A 306 16.96 6.84 4.11
C ALA A 306 16.28 7.77 5.15
N VAL A 307 16.72 9.04 5.17
CA VAL A 307 16.13 10.19 5.89
C VAL A 307 14.78 10.54 5.29
N PHE A 308 13.79 10.91 6.11
CA PHE A 308 12.48 11.33 5.62
C PHE A 308 11.85 12.38 6.54
N ALA A 309 10.77 13.00 6.06
CA ALA A 309 10.00 13.95 6.85
C ALA A 309 9.43 13.29 8.11
N GLY A 310 9.73 13.84 9.28
CA GLY A 310 9.42 13.29 10.60
C GLY A 310 10.66 12.79 11.35
N ASP A 311 11.79 12.54 10.68
CA ASP A 311 13.05 12.27 11.37
C ASP A 311 13.49 13.51 12.16
N ARG A 312 13.90 13.30 13.41
CA ARG A 312 14.45 14.35 14.27
C ARG A 312 15.97 14.24 14.31
N ILE A 313 16.65 15.35 14.04
CA ILE A 313 18.08 15.48 14.27
C ILE A 313 18.33 15.56 15.78
N VAL A 314 19.13 14.63 16.30
CA VAL A 314 19.48 14.57 17.74
C VAL A 314 20.95 14.78 18.02
N GLU A 315 21.79 14.66 16.99
CA GLU A 315 23.21 14.98 17.08
C GLU A 315 23.73 15.45 15.72
N VAL A 316 24.59 16.46 15.70
CA VAL A 316 25.32 16.91 14.51
C VAL A 316 26.78 17.12 14.89
N SER A 317 27.68 16.30 14.34
CA SER A 317 29.13 16.39 14.57
C SER A 317 29.49 16.40 16.06
N GLY A 318 28.82 15.59 16.87
CA GLY A 318 29.00 15.53 18.33
C GLY A 318 28.30 16.64 19.13
N LYS A 319 27.58 17.55 18.48
CA LYS A 319 26.74 18.57 19.12
C LYS A 319 25.33 18.04 19.34
N THR A 320 24.75 18.32 20.51
CA THR A 320 23.40 17.84 20.88
C THR A 320 22.44 18.96 21.28
N THR A 321 22.93 20.20 21.43
CA THR A 321 22.05 21.35 21.69
C THR A 321 21.48 21.86 20.35
N PRO A 322 20.18 22.23 20.28
CA PRO A 322 19.59 22.69 19.02
C PRO A 322 20.31 23.88 18.39
N GLU A 323 20.80 24.81 19.21
CA GLU A 323 21.54 25.99 18.75
C GLU A 323 22.88 25.61 18.09
N ASP A 324 23.67 24.76 18.75
CA ASP A 324 24.95 24.29 18.18
C ASP A 324 24.73 23.41 16.95
N MET A 325 23.68 22.57 16.96
CA MET A 325 23.34 21.72 15.82
C MET A 325 22.92 22.57 14.60
N LEU A 326 22.06 23.59 14.76
CA LEU A 326 21.70 24.49 13.66
C LEU A 326 22.92 25.24 13.11
N LEU A 327 23.82 25.66 13.99
CA LEU A 327 25.05 26.32 13.59
C LEU A 327 25.92 25.39 12.74
N GLU A 328 26.18 24.16 13.22
CA GLU A 328 26.93 23.15 12.46
C GLU A 328 26.26 22.80 11.13
N LEU A 329 24.93 22.63 11.12
CA LEU A 329 24.16 22.44 9.90
C LEU A 329 24.21 23.65 8.96
N THR A 330 24.65 24.82 9.40
CA THR A 330 24.76 25.99 8.52
C THR A 330 26.17 26.12 7.96
N VAL A 331 27.18 26.00 8.83
CA VAL A 331 28.58 26.33 8.52
C VAL A 331 29.47 25.10 8.28
N GLY A 332 29.04 23.92 8.73
CA GLY A 332 29.85 22.71 8.70
C GLY A 332 30.06 22.19 7.28
N GLU A 333 31.33 22.00 6.91
CA GLU A 333 31.71 21.41 5.62
C GLU A 333 31.60 19.90 5.62
N VAL A 334 31.91 19.26 6.75
CA VAL A 334 31.75 17.82 7.01
C VAL A 334 30.88 17.67 8.24
N LEU A 335 29.69 17.12 8.03
CA LEU A 335 28.73 16.85 9.08
C LEU A 335 28.75 15.36 9.42
N ASP A 336 28.34 15.00 10.64
CA ASP A 336 27.95 13.65 11.04
C ASP A 336 26.61 13.74 11.75
N VAL A 337 25.52 13.33 11.09
CA VAL A 337 24.15 13.59 11.57
C VAL A 337 23.49 12.34 12.13
N THR A 338 23.25 12.31 13.44
CA THR A 338 22.42 11.26 14.06
C THR A 338 20.96 11.67 14.01
N LEU A 339 20.13 10.78 13.49
CA LEU A 339 18.68 10.94 13.46
C LEU A 339 18.01 10.04 14.48
N LEU A 340 16.91 10.52 15.02
CA LEU A 340 15.98 9.74 15.81
C LEU A 340 14.63 9.79 15.12
N ARG A 341 14.11 8.61 14.82
CA ARG A 341 12.84 8.46 14.14
C ARG A 341 11.73 8.30 15.16
N ASP A 342 11.11 9.39 15.60
CA ASP A 342 10.03 9.30 16.57
C ASP A 342 8.75 8.73 15.93
N GLY A 343 8.06 7.81 16.62
CA GLY A 343 6.70 7.38 16.24
C GLY A 343 6.57 6.43 15.04
N VAL A 344 7.67 5.99 14.43
CA VAL A 344 7.67 5.06 13.29
C VAL A 344 7.92 3.63 13.77
N CYS A 345 6.87 3.03 14.32
CA CYS A 345 6.85 1.62 14.69
C CYS A 345 5.64 0.95 14.04
N MET A 346 5.71 -0.37 13.83
CA MET A 346 4.52 -1.10 13.43
C MET A 346 3.43 -0.86 14.50
N LYS A 347 2.28 -0.37 14.04
CA LYS A 347 1.11 -0.08 14.86
C LYS A 347 0.20 -1.29 14.94
N HIS A 348 0.15 -2.08 13.88
CA HIS A 348 -0.73 -3.24 13.81
C HIS A 348 0.00 -4.46 13.23
N LEU A 349 -0.04 -5.56 13.98
CA LEU A 349 0.32 -6.87 13.49
C LEU A 349 -0.85 -7.81 13.74
N ASP A 350 -1.42 -8.38 12.68
CA ASP A 350 -2.42 -9.42 12.79
C ASP A 350 -1.82 -10.76 12.35
N ILE A 351 -1.67 -11.69 13.29
CA ILE A 351 -1.18 -13.06 13.04
C ILE A 351 -2.25 -14.10 13.40
N CYS A 352 -3.53 -13.73 13.37
CA CYS A 352 -4.62 -14.63 13.74
C CYS A 352 -4.75 -15.85 12.83
N TYR A 353 -5.42 -16.89 13.34
CA TYR A 353 -5.77 -18.08 12.59
C TYR A 353 -4.56 -18.75 11.89
N ASN A 354 -3.40 -18.66 12.54
CA ASN A 354 -2.20 -19.41 12.20
C ASN A 354 -2.14 -20.71 13.02
N LEU A 355 -1.10 -21.52 12.80
CA LEU A 355 -0.88 -22.83 13.42
C LEU A 355 0.02 -22.74 14.66
N LEU A 356 -0.24 -21.76 15.54
CA LEU A 356 0.61 -21.49 16.70
C LEU A 356 0.45 -22.55 17.80
N GLY A 357 -0.76 -23.12 17.91
CA GLY A 357 -1.14 -24.00 19.00
C GLY A 357 -1.21 -23.26 20.35
N LYS A 358 -1.75 -23.94 21.37
CA LYS A 358 -1.94 -23.34 22.71
C LYS A 358 -0.63 -22.89 23.35
N LYS A 359 0.41 -23.75 23.33
CA LYS A 359 1.72 -23.45 23.92
C LYS A 359 2.40 -22.28 23.21
N GLY A 360 2.39 -22.29 21.87
CA GLY A 360 2.96 -21.22 21.07
C GLY A 360 2.29 -19.87 21.28
N THR A 361 0.96 -19.86 21.35
CA THR A 361 0.19 -18.65 21.66
C THR A 361 0.58 -18.09 23.04
N GLN A 362 0.70 -18.95 24.05
CA GLN A 362 1.14 -18.54 25.39
C GLN A 362 2.58 -18.00 25.40
N GLU A 363 3.47 -18.60 24.63
CA GLU A 363 4.84 -18.13 24.47
C GLU A 363 4.90 -16.73 23.85
N LEU A 364 4.18 -16.51 22.74
CA LEU A 364 4.10 -15.20 22.08
C LEU A 364 3.42 -14.16 22.97
N HIS A 365 2.39 -14.52 23.73
CA HIS A 365 1.82 -13.63 24.75
C HIS A 365 2.84 -13.22 25.82
N THR A 366 3.64 -14.17 26.28
CA THR A 366 4.69 -13.92 27.27
C THR A 366 5.74 -12.97 26.69
N LEU A 367 6.18 -13.23 25.45
CA LEU A 367 7.13 -12.38 24.75
C LEU A 367 6.61 -10.95 24.60
N ALA A 368 5.36 -10.78 24.15
CA ALA A 368 4.71 -9.49 23.98
C ALA A 368 4.50 -8.74 25.31
N GLY A 369 4.14 -9.44 26.38
CA GLY A 369 3.90 -8.86 27.71
C GLY A 369 5.18 -8.43 28.44
N ILE A 370 6.32 -9.05 28.14
CA ILE A 370 7.62 -8.68 28.72
C ILE A 370 8.14 -7.37 28.12
N THR A 371 7.86 -7.09 26.83
CA THR A 371 8.48 -5.96 26.12
C THR A 371 7.71 -4.64 26.23
N ARG A 372 6.38 -4.65 26.42
CA ARG A 372 5.56 -3.44 26.65
C ARG A 372 4.39 -3.74 27.58
N LYS A 373 4.06 -2.80 28.49
CA LYS A 373 2.78 -2.86 29.24
C LYS A 373 1.63 -2.79 28.24
N GLY A 374 0.76 -3.79 28.24
CA GLY A 374 -0.40 -3.87 27.36
C GLY A 374 -1.56 -4.57 28.03
N ASN A 375 -2.77 -4.25 27.59
CA ASN A 375 -4.02 -4.83 28.08
C ASN A 375 -4.58 -5.80 27.04
N MET A 376 -4.99 -6.97 27.51
CA MET A 376 -5.75 -7.93 26.71
C MET A 376 -7.20 -7.47 26.58
N ILE A 377 -7.69 -7.30 25.34
CA ILE A 377 -9.09 -7.06 25.03
C ILE A 377 -9.53 -8.09 23.98
N GLY A 378 -10.27 -9.12 24.43
CA GLY A 378 -10.60 -10.26 23.59
C GLY A 378 -9.33 -10.97 23.11
N ASN A 379 -9.16 -11.10 21.80
CA ASN A 379 -7.99 -11.71 21.16
C ASN A 379 -6.93 -10.67 20.73
N GLN A 380 -7.04 -9.43 21.21
CA GLN A 380 -6.09 -8.37 20.92
C GLN A 380 -5.26 -8.03 22.15
N LEU A 381 -3.94 -8.02 21.98
CA LEU A 381 -3.02 -7.36 22.88
C LEU A 381 -2.91 -5.90 22.45
N ARG A 382 -3.40 -4.96 23.25
CA ARG A 382 -3.32 -3.52 22.98
C ARG A 382 -2.30 -2.86 23.89
N PHE A 383 -1.46 -2.02 23.34
CA PHE A 383 -0.43 -1.28 24.06
C PHE A 383 -0.76 0.22 24.09
N ASP A 384 -0.10 0.95 24.98
CA ASP A 384 -0.17 2.41 25.04
C ASP A 384 0.27 3.03 23.69
N GLY A 385 -0.39 4.11 23.26
CA GLY A 385 -0.12 4.74 21.96
C GLY A 385 -0.86 4.14 20.76
N GLY A 386 -1.81 3.22 20.98
CA GLY A 386 -2.68 2.68 19.92
C GLY A 386 -2.11 1.49 19.14
N THR A 387 -0.91 1.03 19.49
CA THR A 387 -0.30 -0.19 18.93
C THR A 387 -1.10 -1.43 19.37
N ARG A 388 -1.41 -2.33 18.44
CA ARG A 388 -2.22 -3.53 18.70
C ARG A 388 -1.73 -4.76 17.93
N ILE A 389 -1.69 -5.90 18.61
CA ILE A 389 -1.45 -7.20 18.02
C ILE A 389 -2.74 -8.00 18.14
N THR A 390 -3.27 -8.52 17.03
CA THR A 390 -4.34 -9.51 17.11
C THR A 390 -3.69 -10.90 17.12
N LEU A 391 -3.91 -11.62 18.22
CA LEU A 391 -3.42 -12.99 18.47
C LEU A 391 -4.64 -13.88 18.72
N LEU A 392 -5.05 -14.64 17.71
CA LEU A 392 -6.02 -15.72 17.87
C LEU A 392 -5.46 -16.97 17.19
N ASN A 393 -5.51 -18.11 17.89
CA ASN A 393 -5.14 -19.39 17.30
C ASN A 393 -6.33 -20.00 16.54
N ALA A 394 -6.05 -20.76 15.46
CA ALA A 394 -7.04 -21.69 14.94
C ALA A 394 -7.19 -22.87 15.94
N TYR A 395 -8.43 -23.26 16.24
CA TYR A 395 -8.74 -24.34 17.19
C TYR A 395 -8.31 -25.72 16.69
#